data_AF-A0A7J4FXJ1-F1
#
_entry.id   AF-A0A7J4FXJ1-F1
#
_cell.length_a   1.000
_cell.length_b   1.000
_cell.length_c   1.000
_cell.angle_alpha   90.00
_cell.angle_beta   90.00
_cell.angle_gamma   90.00
#
_symmetry.space_group_name_H-M   'P 1'
#
loop_
_entity.id
_entity.type
_entity.pdbx_description
1 polymer ?
#
loop_
_entity_poly.entity_id
_entity_poly.type
_entity_poly.pdbx_seq_one_letter_code
_entity_poly.pdbx_strand_id
1 'polypeptide(L)'
;KIPRWPSDKFRDVDRTIGTQMKSTGEVMAIGRTFEESLMKAIRSLDIGIDCLRGYGERDKEKIKANLITPSDQRLFYIADAINSGFSIEEISELTKINPFFLEKMRNIIDASREIAI
;
A
#
# COMPACT_ATOMS: atom_id res chain seq x y z
N LYS A 1 7.60 9.71 3.19
CA LYS A 1 6.36 10.34 3.71
C LYS A 1 5.16 9.64 3.10
N ILE A 2 4.04 9.57 3.80
CA ILE A 2 2.78 8.98 3.29
C ILE A 2 1.65 10.01 3.50
N PRO A 3 0.80 10.31 2.51
CA PRO A 3 -0.31 11.23 2.70
C PRO A 3 -1.42 10.61 3.56
N ARG A 4 -2.20 11.45 4.24
CA ARG A 4 -3.43 11.06 4.95
C ARG A 4 -4.64 11.62 4.21
N TRP A 5 -5.60 10.74 3.92
CA TRP A 5 -6.88 11.09 3.29
C TRP A 5 -8.03 10.96 4.28
N PRO A 6 -8.97 11.91 4.35
CA PRO A 6 -10.06 11.94 5.34
C PRO A 6 -11.24 11.01 4.95
N SER A 7 -10.96 9.76 4.60
CA SER A 7 -11.97 8.78 4.13
C SER A 7 -13.01 8.43 5.20
N ASP A 8 -12.68 8.62 6.48
CA ASP A 8 -13.57 8.47 7.63
C ASP A 8 -14.70 9.52 7.65
N LYS A 9 -14.44 10.71 7.09
CA LYS A 9 -15.38 11.84 7.09
C LYS A 9 -16.19 11.96 5.81
N PHE A 10 -15.64 11.49 4.68
CA PHE A 10 -16.27 11.61 3.36
C PHE A 10 -16.36 10.25 2.67
N ARG A 11 -17.46 9.53 2.93
CA ARG A 11 -17.65 8.15 2.46
C ARG A 11 -17.93 8.04 0.96
N ASP A 12 -18.63 9.02 0.39
CA ASP A 12 -19.08 9.00 -1.00
C ASP A 12 -18.13 9.75 -1.96
N VAL A 13 -16.94 10.15 -1.48
CA VAL A 13 -15.99 10.90 -2.28
C VAL A 13 -15.16 9.95 -3.14
N ASP A 14 -14.91 10.36 -4.39
CA ASP A 14 -13.99 9.63 -5.26
C ASP A 14 -12.57 9.59 -4.67
N ARG A 15 -12.13 8.36 -4.34
CA ARG A 15 -10.83 8.06 -3.72
C ARG A 15 -9.68 7.96 -4.73
N THR A 16 -9.97 8.11 -6.02
CA THR A 16 -8.95 8.10 -7.07
C THR A 16 -8.00 9.29 -6.88
N ILE A 17 -6.70 9.02 -6.99
CA ILE A 17 -5.64 10.01 -6.89
C ILE A 17 -5.21 10.39 -8.30
N GLY A 18 -5.34 11.68 -8.61
CA GLY A 18 -4.84 12.28 -9.84
C GLY A 18 -3.84 13.38 -9.56
N THR A 19 -3.76 14.35 -10.46
CA THR A 19 -2.88 15.53 -10.32
C THR A 19 -3.35 16.50 -9.25
N GLN A 20 -4.67 16.55 -8.98
CA GLN A 20 -5.24 17.39 -7.94
C GLN A 20 -5.08 16.75 -6.56
N MET A 21 -4.54 17.52 -5.61
CA MET A 21 -4.35 17.05 -4.25
C MET A 21 -5.68 16.88 -3.51
N LYS A 22 -5.89 15.69 -2.93
CA LYS A 22 -7.05 15.33 -2.09
C LYS A 22 -6.68 14.98 -0.64
N SER A 23 -5.39 14.94 -0.31
CA SER A 23 -4.89 14.62 1.04
C SER A 23 -5.05 15.81 1.99
N THR A 24 -5.40 15.55 3.24
CA THR A 24 -5.54 16.59 4.30
C THR A 24 -4.32 16.75 5.19
N GLY A 25 -3.37 15.83 5.08
CA GLY A 25 -2.13 15.86 5.84
C GLY A 25 -1.15 14.81 5.35
N GLU A 26 -0.05 14.64 6.07
CA GLU A 26 0.96 13.63 5.78
C GLU A 26 1.67 13.19 7.05
N VAL A 27 2.20 11.97 7.01
CA VAL A 27 3.04 11.42 8.05
C VAL A 27 4.45 11.22 7.53
N MET A 28 5.42 11.46 8.41
CA MET A 28 6.83 11.20 8.17
C MET A 28 7.33 10.21 9.20
N ALA A 29 8.16 9.26 8.75
CA ALA A 29 8.86 8.34 9.61
C ALA A 29 10.33 8.28 9.20
N ILE A 30 11.17 7.94 10.17
CA ILE A 30 12.61 7.76 10.01
C ILE A 30 12.92 6.33 10.44
N GLY A 31 13.65 5.60 9.60
CA GLY A 31 14.17 4.26 9.88
C GLY A 31 15.53 4.10 9.21
N ARG A 32 16.33 3.14 9.69
CA ARG A 32 17.64 2.81 9.10
C ARG A 32 17.50 1.98 7.83
N THR A 33 16.34 1.37 7.62
CA THR A 33 15.96 0.69 6.38
C THR A 33 14.65 1.24 5.84
N PHE A 34 14.37 0.97 4.55
CA PHE A 34 13.10 1.36 3.94
C PHE A 34 11.93 0.64 4.62
N GLU A 35 12.11 -0.65 4.90
CA GLU A 35 11.10 -1.51 5.51
C GLU A 35 10.67 -1.00 6.88
N GLU A 36 11.66 -0.63 7.72
CA GLU A 36 11.42 -0.03 9.04
C GLU A 36 10.69 1.31 8.92
N SER A 37 11.17 2.19 8.04
CA SER A 37 10.59 3.51 7.84
C SER A 37 9.15 3.42 7.32
N LEU A 38 8.88 2.52 6.38
CA LEU A 38 7.55 2.29 5.81
C LEU A 38 6.57 1.79 6.88
N MET A 39 6.96 0.77 7.65
CA MET A 39 6.11 0.21 8.71
C MET A 39 5.77 1.25 9.79
N LYS A 40 6.76 2.07 10.21
CA LYS A 40 6.53 3.18 11.13
C LYS A 40 5.59 4.23 10.53
N ALA A 41 5.73 4.56 9.25
CA ALA A 41 4.85 5.51 8.59
C ALA A 41 3.40 5.00 8.50
N ILE A 42 3.19 3.73 8.14
CA ILE A 42 1.86 3.11 8.05
C ILE A 42 1.16 3.16 9.42
N ARG A 43 1.84 2.73 10.48
CA ARG A 43 1.28 2.75 11.85
C ARG A 43 0.91 4.15 12.32
N SER A 44 1.65 5.17 11.87
CA SER A 44 1.39 6.57 12.22
C SER A 44 0.24 7.21 11.43
N LEU A 45 -0.34 6.55 10.43
CA LEU A 45 -1.45 7.11 9.63
C LEU A 45 -2.76 7.29 10.41
N ASP A 46 -2.89 6.65 11.58
CA ASP A 46 -4.09 6.69 12.41
C ASP A 46 -5.37 6.34 11.62
N ILE A 47 -5.30 5.18 10.94
CA ILE A 47 -6.40 4.60 10.14
C ILE A 47 -6.83 3.22 10.67
N GLY A 48 -6.41 2.84 11.87
CA GLY A 48 -6.67 1.49 12.42
C GLY A 48 -5.89 0.36 11.74
N ILE A 49 -4.87 0.69 10.95
CA ILE A 49 -3.94 -0.26 10.33
C ILE A 49 -2.53 0.02 10.86
N ASP A 50 -1.88 -1.02 11.38
CA ASP A 50 -0.60 -0.94 12.08
C ASP A 50 0.58 -1.55 11.30
N CYS A 51 0.30 -2.26 10.21
CA CYS A 51 1.31 -2.93 9.38
C CYS A 51 0.94 -2.91 7.89
N LEU A 52 1.92 -3.23 7.03
CA LEU A 52 1.67 -3.48 5.62
C LEU A 52 0.99 -4.84 5.45
N ARG A 53 -0.34 -4.86 5.52
CA ARG A 53 -1.16 -6.04 5.23
C ARG A 53 -2.16 -5.74 4.12
N GLY A 54 -2.44 -6.75 3.31
CA GLY A 54 -3.51 -6.67 2.33
C GLY A 54 -4.90 -6.67 2.97
N TYR A 55 -5.93 -6.37 2.19
CA TYR A 55 -7.32 -6.49 2.62
C TYR A 55 -7.82 -7.95 2.61
N GLY A 56 -7.02 -8.89 2.08
CA GLY A 56 -7.43 -10.27 1.87
C GLY A 56 -8.24 -10.46 0.58
N GLU A 57 -8.16 -9.50 -0.34
CA GLU A 57 -8.78 -9.63 -1.66
C GLU A 57 -8.11 -10.75 -2.45
N ARG A 58 -8.92 -11.57 -3.13
CA ARG A 58 -8.46 -12.73 -3.91
C ARG A 58 -8.85 -12.63 -5.38
N ASP A 59 -9.79 -11.75 -5.71
CA ASP A 59 -10.14 -11.47 -7.09
C ASP A 59 -9.01 -10.71 -7.79
N LYS A 60 -8.31 -11.42 -8.67
CA LYS A 60 -7.16 -10.90 -9.43
C LYS A 60 -7.55 -9.72 -10.32
N GLU A 61 -8.77 -9.68 -10.85
CA GLU A 61 -9.21 -8.56 -11.70
C GLU A 61 -9.40 -7.30 -10.87
N LYS A 62 -10.04 -7.43 -9.70
CA LYS A 62 -10.21 -6.33 -8.76
C LYS A 62 -8.89 -5.83 -8.20
N ILE A 63 -7.94 -6.71 -7.90
CA ILE A 63 -6.58 -6.32 -7.50
C ILE A 63 -5.93 -5.52 -8.64
N LYS A 64 -5.92 -6.05 -9.87
CA LYS A 64 -5.34 -5.36 -11.04
C LYS A 64 -5.93 -3.97 -11.24
N ALA A 65 -7.26 -3.83 -11.16
CA ALA A 65 -7.93 -2.55 -11.30
C ALA A 65 -7.45 -1.50 -10.28
N ASN A 66 -7.25 -1.92 -9.01
CA ASN A 66 -6.75 -1.04 -7.95
C ASN A 66 -5.23 -0.78 -7.99
N LEU A 67 -4.46 -1.61 -8.71
CA LEU A 67 -3.05 -1.34 -8.99
C LEU A 67 -2.89 -0.31 -10.11
N ILE A 68 -3.70 -0.42 -11.16
CA ILE A 68 -3.70 0.47 -12.34
C ILE A 68 -4.19 1.86 -11.95
N THR A 69 -5.34 1.96 -11.28
CA THR A 69 -5.95 3.23 -10.90
C THR A 69 -5.49 3.62 -9.50
N PRO A 70 -4.63 4.64 -9.33
CA PRO A 70 -4.10 4.99 -8.02
C PRO A 70 -5.21 5.48 -7.08
N SER A 71 -5.23 4.93 -5.87
CA SER A 71 -6.12 5.36 -4.78
C SER A 71 -5.35 5.38 -3.45
N ASP A 72 -5.96 5.94 -2.42
CA ASP A 72 -5.41 5.92 -1.06
C ASP A 72 -5.28 4.50 -0.48
N GLN A 73 -5.94 3.52 -1.12
CA GLN A 73 -5.89 2.10 -0.75
C GLN A 73 -4.82 1.30 -1.52
N ARG A 74 -4.21 1.87 -2.56
CA ARG A 74 -3.32 1.14 -3.49
C ARG A 74 -2.16 0.43 -2.77
N LEU A 75 -1.60 1.03 -1.72
CA LEU A 75 -0.51 0.44 -0.94
C LEU A 75 -0.87 -0.95 -0.39
N PHE A 76 -2.11 -1.12 0.08
CA PHE A 76 -2.60 -2.37 0.65
C PHE A 76 -2.99 -3.38 -0.45
N TYR A 77 -3.50 -2.91 -1.59
CA TYR A 77 -3.71 -3.78 -2.76
C TYR A 77 -2.41 -4.32 -3.36
N ILE A 78 -1.28 -3.60 -3.22
CA ILE A 78 0.05 -4.16 -3.54
C ILE A 78 0.35 -5.37 -2.64
N ALA A 79 0.00 -5.30 -1.36
CA ALA A 79 0.17 -6.45 -0.46
C ALA A 79 -0.75 -7.61 -0.85
N ASP A 80 -2.00 -7.36 -1.24
CA ASP A 80 -2.89 -8.40 -1.78
C ASP A 80 -2.35 -9.02 -3.08
N ALA A 81 -1.74 -8.22 -3.95
CA ALA A 81 -1.12 -8.71 -5.18
C ALA A 81 0.05 -9.66 -4.91
N ILE A 82 0.94 -9.28 -3.98
CA ILE A 82 2.07 -10.12 -3.55
C ILE A 82 1.56 -11.41 -2.88
N ASN A 83 0.49 -11.33 -2.08
CA ASN A 83 -0.18 -12.51 -1.51
C ASN A 83 -0.86 -13.40 -2.55
N SER A 84 -1.33 -12.82 -3.65
CA SER A 84 -1.99 -13.53 -4.75
C SER A 84 -1.02 -14.09 -5.81
N GLY A 85 0.29 -13.99 -5.55
CA GLY A 85 1.34 -14.56 -6.40
C GLY A 85 1.70 -13.75 -7.63
N PHE A 86 1.39 -12.45 -7.67
CA PHE A 86 1.85 -11.57 -8.75
C PHE A 86 3.37 -11.37 -8.65
N SER A 87 4.05 -11.30 -9.79
CA SER A 87 5.47 -10.96 -9.82
C SER A 87 5.69 -9.47 -9.54
N ILE A 88 6.91 -9.13 -9.12
CA ILE A 88 7.27 -7.73 -8.87
C ILE A 88 7.25 -6.92 -10.16
N GLU A 89 7.65 -7.55 -11.27
CA GLU A 89 7.63 -6.96 -12.61
C GLU A 89 6.19 -6.66 -13.04
N GLU A 90 5.25 -7.60 -12.84
CA GLU A 90 3.83 -7.38 -13.13
C GLU A 90 3.27 -6.20 -12.32
N ILE A 91 3.56 -6.14 -11.02
CA ILE A 91 3.09 -5.03 -10.16
C ILE A 91 3.74 -3.71 -10.60
N SER A 92 5.02 -3.71 -10.94
CA SER A 92 5.74 -2.54 -11.46
C SER A 92 5.14 -2.05 -12.78
N GLU A 93 4.79 -2.95 -13.70
CA GLU A 93 4.17 -2.60 -14.97
C GLU A 93 2.80 -1.95 -14.78
N LEU A 94 2.00 -2.45 -13.84
CA LEU A 94 0.66 -1.91 -13.55
C LEU A 94 0.72 -0.57 -12.81
N THR A 95 1.61 -0.45 -11.81
CA THR A 95 1.63 0.70 -10.89
C THR A 95 2.62 1.79 -11.28
N LYS A 96 3.59 1.45 -12.14
CA LYS A 96 4.80 2.23 -12.46
C LYS A 96 5.70 2.53 -11.25
N ILE A 97 5.50 1.85 -10.11
CA ILE A 97 6.37 1.94 -8.95
C ILE A 97 7.65 1.16 -9.24
N ASN A 98 8.80 1.76 -8.91
CA ASN A 98 10.09 1.12 -9.13
C ASN A 98 10.17 -0.25 -8.42
N PRO A 99 10.62 -1.33 -9.12
CA PRO A 99 10.77 -2.67 -8.56
C PRO A 99 11.53 -2.71 -7.23
N PHE A 100 12.52 -1.84 -7.03
CA PHE A 100 13.25 -1.74 -5.76
C PHE A 100 12.33 -1.57 -4.55
N PHE A 101 11.30 -0.71 -4.63
CA PHE A 101 10.39 -0.50 -3.50
C PHE A 101 9.42 -1.66 -3.33
N LEU A 102 8.98 -2.26 -4.44
CA LEU A 102 8.09 -3.42 -4.44
C LEU A 102 8.77 -4.64 -3.80
N GLU A 103 10.05 -4.85 -4.12
CA GLU A 103 10.91 -5.86 -3.48
C GLU A 103 10.99 -5.67 -1.96
N LYS A 104 11.20 -4.42 -1.52
CA LYS A 104 11.24 -4.11 -0.09
C LYS A 104 9.91 -4.35 0.62
N MET A 105 8.80 -4.09 -0.07
CA MET A 105 7.46 -4.43 0.44
C MET A 105 7.23 -5.94 0.49
N ARG A 106 7.72 -6.70 -0.51
CA ARG A 106 7.68 -8.16 -0.49
C ARG A 106 8.44 -8.73 0.71
N ASN A 107 9.63 -8.23 1.02
CA ASN A 107 10.39 -8.65 2.20
C ASN A 107 9.57 -8.53 3.50
N ILE A 108 8.82 -7.43 3.67
CA ILE A 108 7.96 -7.23 4.85
C ILE A 108 6.85 -8.29 4.90
N ILE A 109 6.20 -8.55 3.76
CA ILE A 109 5.08 -9.48 3.66
C ILE A 109 5.54 -10.91 3.90
N ASP A 110 6.66 -11.31 3.29
CA ASP A 110 7.21 -12.66 3.45
C ASP A 110 7.64 -12.90 4.91
N ALA A 111 8.33 -11.94 5.54
CA ALA A 111 8.67 -12.03 6.96
C ALA A 111 7.42 -12.13 7.86
N SER A 112 6.33 -11.43 7.53
CA SER A 112 5.07 -11.55 8.27
C SER A 112 4.45 -12.95 8.14
N ARG A 113 4.63 -13.64 7.01
CA ARG A 113 4.11 -15.00 6.82
C ARG A 113 4.91 -16.01 7.63
N GLU A 114 6.22 -15.85 7.73
CA GLU A 114 7.08 -16.72 8.54
C GLU A 114 6.69 -16.69 10.03
N ILE A 115 6.26 -15.53 10.53
CA ILE A 115 5.83 -15.34 11.93
C ILE A 115 4.40 -15.83 12.19
N ALA A 116 3.55 -15.86 11.16
CA ALA A 116 2.14 -16.26 11.29
C ALA A 116 1.91 -17.79 11.31
N ILE A 117 2.98 -18.57 11.19
CA ILE A 117 3.03 -20.03 11.38
C ILE A 117 3.12 -20.33 12.88
#